data_AF-A0A377UY01-F1
#
_entry.id   AF-A0A377UY01-F1
#
_cell.length_a   1.000
_cell.length_b   1.000
_cell.length_c   1.000
_cell.angle_alpha   90.00
_cell.angle_beta   90.00
_cell.angle_gamma   90.00
#
_symmetry.space_group_name_H-M   'P 1'
#
loop_
_entity.id
_entity.type
_entity.pdbx_description
1 polymer ?
#
loop_
_entity_poly.entity_id
_entity_poly.type
_entity_poly.pdbx_seq_one_letter_code
_entity_poly.pdbx_strand_id
1 'polypeptide(L)'
;MLPFNPQHLPGLSWDLALNTAISFVSNTNWQAYAGESTMSYLSQMVGLTVQNFLSAATGIAVVFALTRAFARQKMSTLGNAWVDLTRITLWLLLPLSLLVALFFIQQGVPQNLQAYQPLTTLEGVHQLLPMGPVASQEAIKLLGTNGGGFFNANSAHPF
;
A
#
# COMPACT_ATOMS: atom_id res chain seq x y z
N MET A 1 -20.96 -2.45 -7.80
CA MET A 1 -19.80 -3.02 -7.08
C MET A 1 -18.64 -3.15 -8.04
N LEU A 2 -17.42 -2.87 -7.59
CA LEU A 2 -16.20 -3.02 -8.40
C LEU A 2 -15.69 -4.47 -8.36
N PRO A 3 -14.86 -4.92 -9.33
CA PRO A 3 -14.31 -6.29 -9.36
C PRO A 3 -13.36 -6.56 -8.19
N PHE A 4 -12.95 -7.83 -8.01
CA PHE A 4 -12.08 -8.29 -6.91
C PHE A 4 -12.62 -7.93 -5.52
N ASN A 5 -13.91 -8.19 -5.31
CA ASN A 5 -14.60 -8.02 -4.03
C ASN A 5 -15.32 -9.33 -3.64
N PRO A 6 -14.58 -10.39 -3.26
CA PRO A 6 -15.18 -11.69 -2.97
C PRO A 6 -16.12 -11.68 -1.76
N GLN A 7 -15.96 -10.71 -0.85
CA GLN A 7 -16.81 -10.55 0.34
C GLN A 7 -18.02 -9.63 0.10
N HIS A 8 -18.20 -9.11 -1.12
CA HIS A 8 -19.28 -8.18 -1.47
C HIS A 8 -19.39 -6.98 -0.52
N LEU A 9 -18.24 -6.47 -0.04
CA LEU A 9 -18.20 -5.34 0.89
C LEU A 9 -18.85 -4.10 0.27
N PRO A 10 -19.66 -3.35 1.03
CA PRO A 10 -20.27 -2.12 0.55
C PRO A 10 -19.22 -1.02 0.35
N GLY A 11 -19.63 0.06 -0.31
CA GLY A 11 -18.82 1.28 -0.35
C GLY A 11 -18.69 1.90 1.04
N LEU A 12 -17.58 2.60 1.26
CA LEU A 12 -17.33 3.34 2.50
C LEU A 12 -18.32 4.48 2.67
N SER A 13 -18.58 4.88 3.92
CA SER A 13 -19.22 6.17 4.20
C SER A 13 -18.33 7.31 3.69
N TRP A 14 -18.96 8.46 3.39
CA TRP A 14 -18.27 9.58 2.74
C TRP A 14 -17.08 10.11 3.55
N ASP A 15 -17.21 10.15 4.87
CA ASP A 15 -16.23 10.63 5.84
C ASP A 15 -15.05 9.68 5.95
N LEU A 16 -15.31 8.37 6.00
CA LEU A 16 -14.27 7.34 6.00
C LEU A 16 -13.52 7.28 4.67
N ALA A 17 -14.24 7.42 3.54
CA ALA A 17 -13.63 7.50 2.22
C ALA A 17 -12.70 8.72 2.11
N LEU A 18 -13.17 9.89 2.54
CA LEU A 18 -12.39 11.12 2.53
C LEU A 18 -11.15 11.01 3.41
N ASN A 19 -11.32 10.54 4.65
CA ASN A 19 -10.22 10.36 5.59
C ASN A 19 -9.16 9.39 5.02
N THR A 20 -9.59 8.23 4.52
CA THR A 20 -8.70 7.21 3.96
C THR A 20 -7.97 7.71 2.71
N ALA A 21 -8.66 8.43 1.82
CA ALA A 21 -8.04 9.00 0.62
C ALA A 21 -6.97 10.03 0.98
N ILE A 22 -7.29 10.99 1.86
CA ILE A 22 -6.33 12.01 2.32
C ILE A 22 -5.13 11.33 2.97
N SER A 23 -5.39 10.38 3.87
CA SER A 23 -4.39 9.64 4.64
C SER A 23 -3.33 8.95 3.78
N PHE A 24 -3.74 8.27 2.69
CA PHE A 24 -2.81 7.58 1.80
C PHE A 24 -2.10 8.54 0.85
N VAL A 25 -2.78 9.58 0.35
CA VAL A 25 -2.15 10.63 -0.47
C VAL A 25 -1.11 11.41 0.33
N SER A 26 -1.35 11.63 1.62
CA SER A 26 -0.44 12.36 2.53
C SER A 26 0.70 11.52 3.09
N ASN A 27 0.91 10.29 2.58
CA ASN A 27 1.91 9.34 3.08
C ASN A 27 1.79 9.04 4.59
N THR A 28 0.59 9.19 5.15
CA THR A 28 0.34 9.04 6.59
C THR A 28 -0.22 7.65 6.90
N ASN A 29 -1.11 7.18 6.03
CA ASN A 29 -1.81 5.91 6.11
C ASN A 29 -2.40 5.62 7.51
N TRP A 30 -2.92 6.67 8.15
CA TRP A 30 -3.90 6.53 9.21
C TRP A 30 -5.06 5.63 8.79
N GLN A 31 -5.45 4.72 9.69
CA GLN A 31 -6.52 3.73 9.47
C GLN A 31 -7.55 3.83 10.59
N ALA A 32 -8.72 4.40 10.27
CA ALA A 32 -9.90 4.39 11.12
C ALA A 32 -10.83 3.19 10.81
N TYR A 33 -10.26 2.10 10.27
CA TYR A 33 -10.99 0.94 9.77
C TYR A 33 -10.18 -0.34 9.94
N ALA A 34 -10.86 -1.48 9.96
CA ALA A 34 -10.23 -2.80 9.88
C ALA A 34 -10.21 -3.25 8.42
N GLY A 35 -9.02 -3.48 7.86
CA GLY A 35 -8.85 -3.73 6.42
C GLY A 35 -9.60 -4.97 5.93
N GLU A 36 -9.58 -6.05 6.70
CA GLU A 36 -10.23 -7.33 6.40
C GLU A 36 -11.77 -7.29 6.41
N SER A 37 -12.39 -6.27 7.01
CA SER A 37 -13.85 -6.16 7.05
C SER A 37 -14.38 -4.94 6.29
N THR A 38 -13.49 -4.03 5.89
CA THR A 38 -13.88 -2.73 5.31
C THR A 38 -13.41 -2.54 3.87
N MET A 39 -12.24 -3.06 3.49
CA MET A 39 -11.65 -2.80 2.17
C MET A 39 -11.72 -4.01 1.25
N SER A 40 -12.15 -3.78 0.00
CA SER A 40 -12.05 -4.79 -1.07
C SER A 40 -10.62 -4.97 -1.56
N TYR A 41 -10.32 -6.09 -2.24
CA TYR A 41 -8.98 -6.32 -2.79
C TYR A 41 -8.62 -5.31 -3.87
N LEU A 42 -9.58 -4.89 -4.69
CA LEU A 42 -9.34 -3.83 -5.67
C LEU A 42 -8.96 -2.51 -4.99
N SER A 43 -9.66 -2.14 -3.92
CA SER A 43 -9.36 -0.92 -3.16
C SER A 43 -7.94 -0.96 -2.59
N GLN A 44 -7.54 -2.08 -1.98
CA GLN A 44 -6.20 -2.29 -1.44
C GLN A 44 -5.12 -2.26 -2.55
N MET A 45 -5.34 -2.97 -3.66
CA MET A 45 -4.35 -3.16 -4.73
C MET A 45 -4.21 -1.95 -5.66
N VAL A 46 -5.33 -1.37 -6.12
CA VAL A 46 -5.31 -0.32 -7.16
C VAL A 46 -5.52 1.08 -6.54
N GLY A 47 -6.15 1.16 -5.37
CA GLY A 47 -6.27 2.43 -4.63
C GLY A 47 -5.08 2.64 -3.72
N LEU A 48 -5.02 1.88 -2.63
CA LEU A 48 -4.11 2.11 -1.52
C LEU A 48 -2.65 1.85 -1.90
N THR A 49 -2.35 0.74 -2.57
CA THR A 49 -0.97 0.42 -3.00
C THR A 49 -0.45 1.41 -4.03
N VAL A 50 -1.28 1.90 -4.97
CA VAL A 50 -0.86 2.93 -5.93
C VAL A 50 -0.50 4.23 -5.20
N GLN A 51 -1.32 4.65 -4.23
CA GLN A 51 -0.99 5.82 -3.41
C GLN A 51 0.29 5.61 -2.61
N ASN A 52 0.56 4.39 -2.11
CA ASN A 52 1.80 4.11 -1.39
C ASN A 52 3.07 4.36 -2.22
N PHE A 53 3.00 4.17 -3.54
CA PHE A 53 4.11 4.50 -4.44
C PHE A 53 4.18 5.99 -4.72
N LEU A 54 3.05 6.63 -5.01
CA LEU A 54 3.00 8.02 -5.47
C LEU A 54 3.28 9.01 -4.33
N SER A 55 2.79 8.75 -3.13
CA SER A 55 3.03 9.55 -1.93
C SER A 55 4.53 9.54 -1.58
N ALA A 56 5.15 8.36 -1.53
CA ALA A 56 6.57 8.17 -1.29
C ALA A 56 7.44 8.82 -2.40
N ALA A 57 7.10 8.59 -3.67
CA ALA A 57 7.81 9.18 -4.80
C ALA A 57 7.75 10.72 -4.77
N THR A 58 6.62 11.29 -4.35
CA THR A 58 6.46 12.74 -4.19
C THR A 58 7.40 13.29 -3.12
N GLY A 59 7.49 12.63 -1.96
CA GLY A 59 8.44 13.02 -0.90
C GLY A 59 9.90 12.99 -1.36
N ILE A 60 10.29 11.94 -2.08
CA ILE A 60 11.65 11.80 -2.64
C ILE A 60 11.91 12.87 -3.71
N ALA A 61 10.93 13.16 -4.59
CA ALA A 61 11.06 14.18 -5.63
C ALA A 61 11.26 15.59 -5.04
N VAL A 62 10.58 15.92 -3.93
CA VAL A 62 10.78 17.19 -3.21
C VAL A 62 12.20 17.30 -2.67
N VAL A 63 12.72 16.22 -2.05
CA VAL A 63 14.12 16.19 -1.59
C VAL A 63 15.09 16.32 -2.76
N PHE A 64 14.85 15.66 -3.90
CA PHE A 64 15.67 15.81 -5.11
C PHE A 64 15.71 17.25 -5.62
N ALA A 65 14.55 17.94 -5.65
CA ALA A 65 14.47 19.34 -6.03
C ALA A 65 15.30 20.22 -5.06
N LEU A 66 15.19 19.97 -3.75
CA LEU A 66 15.96 20.69 -2.73
C LEU A 66 17.47 20.45 -2.87
N THR A 67 17.91 19.20 -3.04
CA THR A 67 19.32 18.87 -3.25
C THR A 67 19.89 19.55 -4.50
N ARG A 68 19.10 19.60 -5.59
CA ARG A 68 19.51 20.30 -6.82
C ARG A 68 19.60 21.81 -6.62
N ALA A 69 18.71 22.40 -5.81
CA ALA A 69 18.74 23.83 -5.50
C ALA A 69 20.04 24.22 -4.80
N PHE A 70 20.55 23.37 -3.90
CA PHE A 70 21.85 23.60 -3.24
C PHE A 70 23.06 23.30 -4.13
N ALA A 71 22.99 22.24 -4.95
CA ALA A 71 24.13 21.80 -5.76
C ALA A 71 24.35 22.65 -7.03
N ARG A 72 23.28 23.16 -7.65
CA ARG A 72 23.35 23.95 -8.89
C ARG A 72 23.65 25.40 -8.59
N GLN A 73 24.61 25.98 -9.31
CA GLN A 73 25.02 27.37 -9.15
C GLN A 73 24.42 28.24 -10.27
N LYS A 74 23.84 29.39 -9.91
CA LYS A 74 23.30 30.40 -10.85
C LYS A 74 22.28 29.84 -11.87
N MET A 75 21.45 28.88 -11.44
CA MET A 75 20.40 28.30 -12.28
C MET A 75 19.00 28.68 -11.79
N SER A 76 18.05 28.78 -12.72
CA SER A 76 16.64 29.07 -12.44
C SER A 76 15.74 27.82 -12.50
N THR A 77 16.29 26.62 -12.72
CA THR A 77 15.51 25.38 -12.88
C THR A 77 15.94 24.26 -11.92
N LEU A 78 14.96 23.50 -11.43
CA LEU A 78 15.13 22.40 -10.46
C LEU A 78 15.03 21.00 -11.09
N GLY A 79 14.89 20.91 -12.41
CA GLY A 79 14.66 19.67 -13.15
C GLY A 79 13.20 19.53 -13.59
N ASN A 80 12.73 18.28 -13.77
CA ASN A 80 11.39 17.95 -14.21
C ASN A 80 10.76 16.94 -13.26
N ALA A 81 9.70 17.35 -12.55
CA ALA A 81 9.03 16.53 -11.55
C ALA A 81 8.48 15.22 -12.13
N TRP A 82 7.94 15.22 -13.35
CA TRP A 82 7.40 14.01 -13.98
C TRP A 82 8.50 12.98 -14.28
N VAL A 83 9.68 13.45 -14.67
CA VAL A 83 10.85 12.58 -14.88
C VAL A 83 11.32 11.99 -13.56
N ASP A 84 11.33 12.78 -12.48
CA ASP A 84 11.72 12.30 -11.16
C ASP A 84 10.74 11.27 -10.63
N LEU A 85 9.44 11.58 -10.63
CA LEU A 85 8.39 10.65 -10.19
C LEU A 85 8.45 9.35 -10.97
N THR A 86 8.54 9.41 -12.31
CA THR A 86 8.65 8.22 -13.15
C THR A 86 9.89 7.41 -12.79
N ARG A 87 11.05 8.07 -12.59
CA ARG A 87 12.29 7.39 -12.28
C ARG A 87 12.29 6.74 -10.91
N ILE A 88 11.81 7.46 -9.91
CA ILE A 88 11.70 6.99 -8.54
C ILE A 88 10.74 5.81 -8.48
N THR A 89 9.56 5.91 -9.09
CA THR A 89 8.59 4.81 -9.07
C THR A 89 9.09 3.59 -9.84
N LEU A 90 9.53 3.74 -11.10
CA LEU A 90 9.82 2.59 -11.97
C LEU A 90 11.18 1.93 -11.73
N TRP A 91 12.20 2.68 -11.33
CA TRP A 91 13.58 2.17 -11.23
C TRP A 91 14.15 2.17 -9.81
N LEU A 92 13.46 2.77 -8.83
CA LEU A 92 13.84 2.69 -7.42
C LEU A 92 12.82 1.89 -6.61
N LEU A 93 11.59 2.39 -6.49
CA LEU A 93 10.59 1.80 -5.60
C LEU A 93 10.09 0.46 -6.11
N LEU A 94 9.64 0.38 -7.38
CA LEU A 94 9.06 -0.84 -7.94
C LEU A 94 10.01 -2.05 -7.89
N PRO A 95 11.28 -1.99 -8.36
CA PRO A 95 12.16 -3.15 -8.32
C PRO A 95 12.53 -3.55 -6.89
N LEU A 96 12.76 -2.60 -5.99
CA LEU A 96 13.05 -2.91 -4.59
C LEU A 96 11.84 -3.53 -3.88
N SER A 97 10.65 -2.95 -4.05
CA SER A 97 9.41 -3.51 -3.51
C SER A 97 9.10 -4.89 -4.07
N LEU A 98 9.41 -5.16 -5.34
CA LEU A 98 9.24 -6.49 -5.92
C LEU A 98 10.12 -7.53 -5.22
N LEU A 99 11.41 -7.22 -5.00
CA LEU A 99 12.34 -8.12 -4.30
C LEU A 99 11.89 -8.38 -2.86
N VAL A 100 11.47 -7.34 -2.14
CA VAL A 100 10.98 -7.44 -0.76
C VAL A 100 9.67 -8.23 -0.70
N ALA A 101 8.74 -8.00 -1.63
CA ALA A 101 7.48 -8.75 -1.69
C ALA A 101 7.73 -10.25 -1.95
N LEU A 102 8.63 -10.59 -2.86
CA LEU A 102 9.00 -11.99 -3.12
C LEU A 102 9.64 -12.65 -1.89
N PHE A 103 10.47 -11.92 -1.16
CA PHE A 103 11.02 -12.38 0.12
C PHE A 103 9.91 -12.63 1.15
N PHE A 104 8.95 -11.71 1.30
CA PHE A 104 7.81 -11.88 2.19
C PHE A 104 6.92 -13.07 1.83
N ILE A 105 6.65 -13.28 0.54
CA ILE A 105 5.92 -14.47 0.07
C ILE A 105 6.65 -15.74 0.48
N GLN A 106 7.98 -15.77 0.33
CA GLN A 106 8.80 -16.92 0.71
C GLN A 106 8.80 -17.17 2.24
N GLN A 107 8.59 -16.13 3.04
CA GLN A 107 8.46 -16.22 4.51
C GLN A 107 7.03 -16.49 5.00
N GLY A 108 6.04 -16.55 4.10
CA GLY A 108 4.65 -16.93 4.43
C GLY A 108 3.61 -15.82 4.34
N VAL A 109 3.98 -14.61 3.89
CA VAL A 109 3.04 -13.50 3.68
C VAL A 109 2.13 -13.81 2.47
N PRO A 110 0.80 -13.72 2.60
CA PRO A 110 -0.14 -14.00 1.52
C PRO A 110 0.01 -13.06 0.32
N GLN A 111 -0.06 -13.60 -0.88
CA GLN A 111 -0.17 -12.83 -2.11
C GLN A 111 -1.09 -13.56 -3.11
N ASN A 112 -2.40 -13.44 -2.94
CA ASN A 112 -3.38 -14.08 -3.82
C ASN A 112 -4.67 -13.25 -3.94
N LEU A 113 -5.61 -13.72 -4.76
CA LEU A 113 -6.95 -13.12 -4.94
C LEU A 113 -8.07 -14.11 -4.59
N GLN A 114 -7.79 -15.08 -3.71
CA GLN A 114 -8.76 -16.08 -3.29
C GLN A 114 -9.82 -15.45 -2.38
N ALA A 115 -11.02 -16.02 -2.35
CA ALA A 115 -12.01 -15.64 -1.35
C ALA A 115 -11.51 -15.99 0.06
N TYR A 116 -12.18 -15.48 1.09
CA TYR A 116 -11.81 -15.78 2.46
C TYR A 116 -11.97 -17.28 2.72
N GLN A 117 -10.95 -17.87 3.34
CA GLN A 117 -10.86 -19.32 3.46
C GLN A 117 -11.55 -19.76 4.76
N PRO A 118 -12.62 -20.58 4.69
CA PRO A 118 -13.21 -21.15 5.88
C PRO A 118 -12.25 -22.18 6.49
N LEU A 119 -12.10 -22.13 7.81
CA LEU A 119 -11.30 -23.06 8.60
C LEU A 119 -12.11 -23.55 9.78
N THR A 120 -12.13 -24.86 10.02
CA THR A 120 -12.60 -25.43 11.28
C THR A 120 -11.38 -25.79 12.11
N THR A 121 -11.26 -25.22 13.31
CA THR A 121 -10.13 -25.48 14.21
C THR A 121 -10.18 -26.91 14.76
N LEU A 122 -9.10 -27.33 15.40
CA LEU A 122 -9.03 -28.66 16.05
C LEU A 122 -10.07 -28.83 17.16
N GLU A 123 -10.54 -27.73 17.76
CA GLU A 123 -11.62 -27.71 18.77
C GLU A 123 -13.02 -27.69 18.14
N GLY A 124 -13.12 -27.67 16.81
CA GLY A 124 -14.39 -27.59 16.07
C GLY A 124 -14.92 -26.16 15.89
N VAL A 125 -14.16 -25.13 16.24
CA VAL A 125 -14.58 -23.72 16.07
C VAL A 125 -14.45 -23.31 14.60
N HIS A 126 -15.49 -22.69 14.04
CA HIS A 126 -15.43 -22.13 12.69
C HIS A 126 -14.79 -20.74 12.71
N GLN A 127 -13.79 -20.56 11.85
CA GLN A 127 -13.08 -19.31 11.62
C GLN A 127 -13.02 -19.01 10.12
N LEU A 128 -12.86 -17.74 9.78
CA LEU A 128 -12.75 -17.28 8.42
C LEU A 128 -11.42 -16.53 8.26
N LEU A 129 -10.51 -17.08 7.46
CA LEU A 129 -9.18 -16.51 7.27
C LEU A 129 -9.23 -15.45 6.16
N PRO A 130 -8.83 -14.20 6.46
CA PRO A 130 -8.79 -13.17 5.45
C PRO A 130 -7.61 -13.41 4.51
N MET A 131 -7.88 -13.43 3.21
CA MET A 131 -6.90 -13.57 2.14
C MET A 131 -6.65 -12.23 1.44
N GLY A 132 -5.69 -12.17 0.51
CA GLY A 132 -5.50 -11.01 -0.36
C GLY A 132 -4.07 -10.81 -0.87
N PRO A 133 -3.85 -9.75 -1.67
CA PRO A 133 -2.53 -9.38 -2.19
C PRO A 133 -1.70 -8.58 -1.15
N VAL A 134 -1.39 -9.22 -0.02
CA VAL A 134 -0.76 -8.57 1.15
C VAL A 134 0.70 -8.23 0.88
N ALA A 135 1.51 -9.18 0.42
CA ALA A 135 2.96 -9.01 0.28
C ALA A 135 3.37 -7.81 -0.60
N SER A 136 2.64 -7.56 -1.69
CA SER A 136 2.91 -6.41 -2.55
C SER A 136 2.68 -5.08 -1.85
N GLN A 137 1.63 -4.99 -1.02
CA GLN A 137 1.33 -3.78 -0.26
C GLN A 137 2.29 -3.63 0.92
N GLU A 138 2.64 -4.74 1.59
CA GLU A 138 3.61 -4.80 2.69
C GLU A 138 4.98 -4.26 2.27
N ALA A 139 5.46 -4.68 1.10
CA ALA A 139 6.77 -4.26 0.61
C ALA A 139 6.85 -2.75 0.37
N ILE A 140 5.86 -2.14 -0.31
CA ILE A 140 5.87 -0.70 -0.55
C ILE A 140 5.52 0.11 0.71
N LYS A 141 4.68 -0.41 1.62
CA LYS A 141 4.33 0.35 2.83
C LYS A 141 5.56 0.56 3.71
N LEU A 142 6.44 -0.45 3.81
CA LEU A 142 7.67 -0.39 4.59
C LEU A 142 8.73 0.45 3.87
N LEU A 143 8.97 0.17 2.57
CA LEU A 143 9.99 0.88 1.80
C LEU A 143 9.69 2.38 1.64
N GLY A 144 8.44 2.73 1.35
CA GLY A 144 7.99 4.12 1.17
C GLY A 144 7.63 4.83 2.47
N THR A 145 7.86 4.19 3.63
CA THR A 145 7.51 4.70 4.97
C THR A 145 6.05 5.18 5.07
N ASN A 146 5.15 4.46 4.42
CA ASN A 146 3.72 4.78 4.37
C ASN A 146 3.01 4.33 5.65
N GLY A 147 3.24 3.06 6.05
CA GLY A 147 2.71 2.50 7.29
C GLY A 147 1.30 1.90 7.24
N GLY A 148 0.57 1.95 6.11
CA GLY A 148 -0.80 1.41 6.03
C GLY A 148 -0.86 -0.12 5.86
N GLY A 149 -1.39 -0.83 6.86
CA GLY A 149 -1.51 -2.29 6.86
C GLY A 149 -2.66 -2.81 6.00
N PHE A 150 -2.53 -4.04 5.48
CA PHE A 150 -3.64 -4.71 4.81
C PHE A 150 -4.74 -5.13 5.80
N PHE A 151 -4.32 -5.53 7.02
CA PHE A 151 -5.18 -5.93 8.13
C PHE A 151 -5.16 -4.88 9.26
N ASN A 152 -6.16 -4.93 10.14
CA ASN A 152 -6.24 -4.04 11.31
C ASN A 152 -5.00 -4.11 12.21
N ALA A 153 -4.49 -5.32 12.46
CA ALA A 153 -3.29 -5.53 13.28
C ALA A 153 -1.96 -5.20 12.56
N ASN A 154 -2.02 -4.67 11.33
CA ASN A 154 -0.87 -4.17 10.56
C ASN A 154 0.36 -5.11 10.61
N SER A 155 1.55 -4.63 10.96
CA SER A 155 2.79 -5.44 11.04
C SER A 155 2.85 -6.41 12.23
N ALA A 156 1.86 -6.43 13.11
CA ALA A 156 1.73 -7.45 14.16
C ALA A 156 0.88 -8.63 13.69
N HIS A 157 0.23 -8.53 12.53
CA HIS A 157 -0.49 -9.64 11.93
C HIS A 157 0.51 -10.72 11.48
N PRO A 158 0.24 -12.03 11.71
CA PRO A 158 1.19 -13.09 11.34
C PRO A 158 1.28 -13.34 9.83
N PHE A 159 0.30 -12.85 9.08
CA PHE A 159 0.34 -12.76 7.62
C PHE A 159 1.01 -11.48 7.16
#